data_AF-A0A4Q2LVP5-F1
#
_entry.id   AF-A0A4Q2LVP5-F1
#
_cell.length_a   1.000
_cell.length_b   1.000
_cell.length_c   1.000
_cell.angle_alpha   90.00
_cell.angle_beta   90.00
_cell.angle_gamma   90.00
#
_symmetry.space_group_name_H-M   'P 1'
#
loop_
_entity.id
_entity.type
_entity.pdbx_description
1 polymer ?
#
loop_
_entity_poly.entity_id
_entity_poly.type
_entity_poly.pdbx_seq_one_letter_code
_entity_poly.pdbx_strand_id
1 'polypeptide(L)'
;MYVVWIIVAAIVVAAIIFAAVKAKQRWLTVKSEGGTRAEQIDRLQAYLKAQDIKAKTVSVSGSVRQLKVLRKDEARARSLVESFNQEA
;
A
#
# COMPACT_ATOMS: atom_id res chain seq x y z
N MET A 1 36.20 -16.61 20.45
CA MET A 1 35.53 -15.31 20.67
C MET A 1 34.95 -14.68 19.40
N TYR A 2 35.53 -14.88 18.20
CA TYR A 2 35.02 -14.31 16.94
C TYR A 2 33.65 -14.85 16.48
N VAL A 3 33.38 -16.14 16.70
CA VAL A 3 32.13 -16.81 16.28
C VAL A 3 30.88 -16.21 16.96
N VAL A 4 31.00 -15.79 18.23
CA VAL A 4 29.89 -15.16 18.97
C VAL A 4 29.49 -13.84 18.32
N TRP A 5 30.46 -13.03 17.88
CA TRP A 5 30.21 -11.75 17.20
C TRP A 5 29.60 -11.94 15.81
N ILE A 6 29.97 -12.99 15.07
CA ILE A 6 29.33 -13.33 13.79
C ILE A 6 27.85 -13.69 14.02
N ILE A 7 27.54 -14.49 15.05
CA ILE A 7 26.17 -14.89 15.38
C ILE A 7 25.34 -13.64 15.76
N VAL A 8 25.89 -12.77 16.60
CA VAL A 8 25.23 -11.50 16.98
C VAL A 8 24.99 -10.62 15.76
N ALA A 9 25.97 -10.46 14.87
CA ALA A 9 25.83 -9.69 13.65
C ALA A 9 24.75 -10.28 12.71
N ALA A 10 24.70 -11.61 12.56
CA ALA A 10 23.68 -12.28 11.76
C ALA A 10 22.26 -12.05 12.30
N ILE A 11 22.08 -12.09 13.62
CA ILE A 11 20.79 -11.81 14.27
C ILE A 11 20.37 -10.35 14.04
N VAL A 12 21.29 -9.40 14.17
CA VAL A 12 21.00 -7.97 13.93
C VAL A 12 20.59 -7.73 12.49
N VAL A 13 21.30 -8.30 11.51
CA VAL A 13 20.97 -8.17 10.09
C VAL A 13 19.60 -8.80 9.79
N ALA A 14 19.33 -10.00 10.33
CA ALA A 14 18.03 -10.65 10.18
C ALA A 14 16.88 -9.82 10.77
N ALA A 15 17.10 -9.21 11.94
CA ALA A 15 16.11 -8.34 12.58
C ALA A 15 15.80 -7.08 11.75
N ILE A 16 16.82 -6.46 11.14
CA ILE A 16 16.65 -5.28 10.27
C ILE A 16 15.84 -5.64 9.02
N ILE A 17 16.16 -6.77 8.38
CA ILE A 17 15.43 -7.25 7.19
C ILE A 17 13.97 -7.56 7.57
N PHE A 18 13.75 -8.25 8.69
CA PHE A 18 12.42 -8.61 9.16
C PHE A 18 11.56 -7.37 9.49
N ALA A 19 12.16 -6.37 10.14
CA ALA A 19 11.51 -5.10 10.43
C ALA A 19 11.13 -4.34 9.14
N ALA A 20 12.01 -4.32 8.13
CA ALA A 20 11.73 -3.68 6.85
C ALA A 20 10.60 -4.38 6.07
N VAL A 21 10.53 -5.71 6.11
CA VAL A 21 9.45 -6.49 5.49
C VAL A 21 8.12 -6.25 6.21
N LYS A 22 8.10 -6.24 7.55
CA LYS A 22 6.90 -5.91 8.33
C LYS A 22 6.41 -4.49 8.07
N ALA A 23 7.31 -3.51 7.95
CA ALA A 23 6.95 -2.12 7.68
C ALA A 23 6.27 -1.94 6.30
N LYS A 24 6.56 -2.80 5.33
CA LYS A 24 5.96 -2.79 3.97
C LYS A 24 4.53 -3.32 3.91
N GLN A 25 4.09 -4.10 4.90
CA GLN A 25 2.73 -4.65 4.98
C GLN A 25 1.70 -3.66 5.55
N ARG A 26 2.13 -2.45 5.92
CA ARG A 26 1.23 -1.43 6.47
C ARG A 26 0.31 -0.90 5.37
N TRP A 27 -0.99 -1.01 5.58
CA TRP A 27 -2.01 -0.47 4.67
C TRP A 27 -2.08 1.05 4.85
N LEU A 28 -1.91 1.81 3.77
CA LEU A 28 -2.05 3.26 3.74
C LEU A 28 -3.27 3.64 2.89
N THR A 29 -4.03 4.62 3.37
CA THR A 29 -5.13 5.22 2.60
C THR A 29 -4.53 6.15 1.54
N VAL A 30 -4.72 5.84 0.26
CA VAL A 30 -4.24 6.65 -0.87
C VAL A 30 -5.30 7.62 -1.36
N LYS A 31 -6.58 7.25 -1.29
CA LYS A 31 -7.69 8.12 -1.67
C LYS A 31 -8.90 7.87 -0.78
N SER A 32 -9.59 8.93 -0.40
CA SER A 32 -10.87 8.88 0.29
C SER A 32 -11.85 9.77 -0.45
N GLU A 33 -12.81 9.18 -1.15
CA GLU A 33 -13.89 9.92 -1.80
C GLU A 33 -15.24 9.41 -1.29
N GLY A 34 -16.21 10.33 -1.19
CA GLY A 34 -17.55 10.02 -0.72
C GLY A 34 -18.65 10.47 -1.68
N GLY A 35 -19.79 9.77 -1.62
CA GLY A 35 -20.99 10.03 -2.42
C GLY A 35 -20.95 9.42 -3.82
N THR A 36 -21.35 10.21 -4.82
CA THR A 36 -21.52 9.84 -6.24
C THR A 36 -20.25 9.33 -6.94
N ARG A 37 -19.07 9.45 -6.30
CA ARG A 37 -17.78 8.96 -6.80
C ARG A 37 -17.38 7.59 -6.26
N ALA A 38 -18.28 6.91 -5.54
CA ALA A 38 -18.07 5.54 -5.09
C ALA A 38 -17.75 4.56 -6.25
N GLU A 39 -18.38 4.76 -7.41
CA GLU A 39 -18.06 4.00 -8.64
C GLU A 39 -16.67 4.30 -9.21
N GLN A 40 -16.16 5.53 -9.06
CA GLN A 40 -14.80 5.87 -9.47
C GLN A 40 -13.76 5.16 -8.61
N ILE A 41 -14.06 4.98 -7.31
CA ILE A 41 -13.18 4.22 -6.41
C ILE A 41 -13.13 2.73 -6.80
N ASP A 42 -14.25 2.12 -7.20
CA ASP A 42 -14.28 0.74 -7.71
C ASP A 42 -13.52 0.59 -9.03
N ARG A 43 -13.68 1.54 -9.97
CA ARG A 43 -12.88 1.56 -11.21
C ARG A 43 -11.40 1.74 -10.95
N LEU A 44 -11.03 2.62 -10.02
CA LEU A 44 -9.65 2.83 -9.60
C LEU A 44 -9.08 1.58 -8.92
N GLN A 45 -9.88 0.86 -8.13
CA GLN A 45 -9.49 -0.42 -7.56
C GLN A 45 -9.24 -1.47 -8.65
N ALA A 46 -10.12 -1.56 -9.65
CA ALA A 46 -9.93 -2.47 -10.78
C ALA A 46 -8.68 -2.14 -11.59
N TYR A 47 -8.41 -0.85 -11.83
CA TYR A 47 -7.21 -0.37 -12.53
C TYR A 47 -5.92 -0.70 -11.76
N LEU A 48 -5.89 -0.48 -10.44
CA LEU A 48 -4.77 -0.86 -9.60
C LEU A 48 -4.56 -2.38 -9.56
N LYS A 49 -5.65 -3.15 -9.50
CA LYS A 49 -5.59 -4.62 -9.53
C LYS A 49 -5.08 -5.15 -10.88
N ALA A 50 -5.44 -4.50 -11.99
CA ALA A 50 -4.93 -4.83 -13.32
C ALA A 50 -3.41 -4.61 -13.44
N GLN A 51 -2.84 -3.74 -12.61
CA GLN A 51 -1.40 -3.48 -12.54
C GLN A 51 -0.68 -4.24 -11.40
N ASP A 52 -1.30 -5.32 -10.90
CA ASP A 52 -0.79 -6.17 -9.82
C ASP A 52 -0.64 -5.46 -8.45
N ILE A 53 -1.27 -4.30 -8.27
CA ILE A 53 -1.24 -3.57 -6.99
C ILE A 53 -2.37 -4.05 -6.08
N LYS A 54 -2.00 -4.52 -4.88
CA LYS A 54 -2.97 -4.91 -3.84
C LYS A 54 -3.68 -3.68 -3.27
N ALA A 55 -4.89 -3.45 -3.75
CA ALA A 55 -5.78 -2.39 -3.28
C ALA A 55 -7.00 -2.98 -2.53
N LYS A 56 -7.28 -2.44 -1.35
CA LYS A 56 -8.41 -2.78 -0.49
C LYS A 56 -9.29 -1.55 -0.29
N THR A 57 -10.55 -1.63 -0.68
CA THR A 57 -11.56 -0.62 -0.39
C THR A 57 -12.16 -0.86 1.00
N VAL A 58 -12.32 0.21 1.77
CA VAL A 58 -12.92 0.20 3.11
C VAL A 58 -13.98 1.31 3.16
N SER A 59 -15.24 0.96 3.42
CA SER A 59 -16.26 1.94 3.77
C SER A 59 -16.08 2.38 5.21
N VAL A 60 -15.92 3.68 5.44
CA VAL A 60 -15.73 4.23 6.80
C VAL A 60 -17.02 4.82 7.36
N SER A 61 -17.89 5.39 6.52
CA SER A 61 -19.20 5.90 6.96
C SER A 61 -20.11 6.12 5.75
N GLY A 62 -21.29 5.49 5.73
CA GLY A 62 -22.47 5.69 4.84
C GLY A 62 -22.25 5.89 3.33
N SER A 63 -21.47 6.90 2.97
CA SER A 63 -21.19 7.34 1.60
C SER A 63 -19.69 7.44 1.28
N VAL A 64 -18.76 7.29 2.23
CA VAL A 64 -17.31 7.46 2.02
C VAL A 64 -16.59 6.13 1.85
N ARG A 65 -16.01 5.91 0.67
CA ARG A 65 -15.13 4.77 0.36
C ARG A 65 -13.67 5.21 0.39
N GLN A 66 -12.89 4.54 1.21
CA GLN A 66 -11.44 4.71 1.29
C GLN A 66 -10.74 3.61 0.51
N LEU A 67 -9.86 3.99 -0.41
CA LEU A 67 -8.96 3.07 -1.08
C LEU A 67 -7.65 2.99 -0.30
N LYS A 68 -7.36 1.81 0.25
CA LYS A 68 -6.13 1.49 0.96
C LYS A 68 -5.24 0.63 0.08
N VAL A 69 -3.97 0.96 -0.03
CA VAL A 69 -2.97 0.13 -0.69
C VAL A 69 -1.86 -0.23 0.29
N LEU A 70 -1.05 -1.23 -0.02
CA LEU A 70 0.13 -1.50 0.78
C LEU A 70 1.13 -0.35 0.64
N ARG A 71 1.82 0.00 1.72
CA ARG A 71 2.84 1.05 1.73
C ARG A 71 3.95 0.80 0.70
N LYS A 72 4.27 -0.46 0.41
CA LYS A 72 5.23 -0.83 -0.64
C LYS A 72 4.81 -0.28 -2.01
N ASP A 73 3.50 -0.18 -2.25
CA ASP A 73 2.91 0.20 -3.52
C ASP A 73 2.35 1.62 -3.50
N GLU A 74 2.57 2.41 -2.43
CA GLU A 74 2.04 3.77 -2.29
C GLU A 74 2.54 4.69 -3.42
N ALA A 75 3.85 4.72 -3.68
CA ALA A 75 4.42 5.58 -4.71
C ALA A 75 3.87 5.26 -6.09
N ARG A 76 3.70 3.96 -6.37
CA ARG A 76 3.14 3.46 -7.64
C ARG A 76 1.65 3.78 -7.73
N ALA A 77 0.90 3.54 -6.66
CA ALA A 77 -0.53 3.85 -6.58
C ALA A 77 -0.79 5.35 -6.74
N ARG A 78 0.01 6.23 -6.13
CA ARG A 78 -0.08 7.68 -6.32
C ARG A 78 0.17 8.07 -7.78
N SER A 79 1.24 7.55 -8.38
CA SER A 79 1.54 7.81 -9.79
C SER A 79 0.40 7.38 -10.71
N LEU A 80 -0.24 6.24 -10.43
CA LEU A 80 -1.34 5.72 -11.22
C LEU A 80 -2.65 6.47 -11.00
N VAL A 81 -2.90 6.96 -9.79
CA VAL A 81 -4.02 7.86 -9.51
C VAL A 81 -3.84 9.16 -10.29
N GLU A 82 -2.62 9.68 -10.35
CA GLU A 82 -2.31 10.90 -11.10
C GLU A 82 -2.47 10.69 -12.61
N SER A 83 -1.95 9.58 -13.17
CA SER A 83 -2.18 9.22 -14.57
C SER A 83 -3.67 9.07 -14.90
N PHE A 84 -4.42 8.35 -14.05
CA PHE A 84 -5.86 8.18 -14.22
C PHE A 84 -6.63 9.51 -14.18
N ASN A 85 -6.15 10.48 -13.40
CA ASN A 85 -6.77 11.80 -13.29
C ASN A 85 -6.33 12.78 -14.39
N GLN A 86 -5.26 12.47 -15.14
CA GLN A 86 -4.87 13.20 -16.35
C GLN A 86 -5.53 12.66 -17.63
N GLU A 87 -5.90 11.37 -17.64
CA GLU A 87 -6.63 10.75 -18.74
C GLU A 87 -8.16 11.02 -18.72
N ALA A 88 -8.68 11.61 -17.64
CA ALA A 88 -10.11 11.92 -17.43
C ALA A 88 -10.41 13.41 -17.57
#